data_AF-A0A2A3TAC7-F1
#
_entry.id   AF-A0A2A3TAC7-F1
#
_cell.length_a   1.000
_cell.length_b   1.000
_cell.length_c   1.000
_cell.angle_alpha   90.00
_cell.angle_beta   90.00
_cell.angle_gamma   90.00
#
_symmetry.space_group_name_H-M   'P 1'
#
loop_
_entity.id
_entity.type
_entity.pdbx_description
1 polymer ?
#
loop_
_entity_poly.entity_id
_entity_poly.type
_entity_poly.pdbx_seq_one_letter_code
_entity_poly.pdbx_strand_id
1 'polypeptide(L)'
;MEKVLFKIAKLWIAGKTIDDALISAKEAYQFGRHAIINKLGEYHTSKKEINETMQEYQKIVKSFKKWNIRGAISVKPTQIGLSISQKEYYNNFEKIIHDASISHVFVWLDMESSEHTDDTIEIYNTFFSKYERLGIALQANLKRTENDLHDLLEIGAKIRLIKGAYRENARISFKTKKDVDYNYVKLMKILFKKGNEFAIATHDVKIIQKAQYLSKKYPKKFEFQFLKGLREELKPDLIKKKFVVSDYIPYGVNWLPYSIRRIKERKRNILLLGSSLIQSHRV
;
A
#
# COMPACT_ATOMS: atom_id res chain seq x y z
N MET A 1 -15.11 -6.75 24.22
CA MET A 1 -15.33 -6.10 22.89
C MET A 1 -14.06 -6.12 22.02
N GLU A 2 -12.91 -5.66 22.51
CA GLU A 2 -11.65 -5.60 21.73
C GLU A 2 -11.19 -6.96 21.16
N LYS A 3 -11.23 -8.04 21.95
CA LYS A 3 -10.86 -9.40 21.47
C LYS A 3 -11.73 -9.87 20.28
N VAL A 4 -13.01 -9.52 20.26
CA VAL A 4 -13.95 -9.88 19.18
C VAL A 4 -13.68 -9.03 17.94
N LEU A 5 -13.50 -7.73 18.12
CA LEU A 5 -13.12 -6.80 17.04
C LEU A 5 -11.78 -7.18 16.42
N PHE A 6 -10.82 -7.65 17.23
CA PHE A 6 -9.52 -8.11 16.74
C PHE A 6 -9.64 -9.41 15.91
N LYS A 7 -10.51 -10.36 16.29
CA LYS A 7 -10.79 -11.55 15.47
C LYS A 7 -11.31 -11.16 14.08
N ILE A 8 -12.20 -10.17 14.00
CA ILE A 8 -12.70 -9.64 12.71
C ILE A 8 -11.56 -8.90 11.98
N ALA A 9 -10.77 -8.11 12.70
CA ALA A 9 -9.66 -7.36 12.12
C ALA A 9 -8.59 -8.26 11.49
N LYS A 10 -8.35 -9.47 12.02
CA LYS A 10 -7.44 -10.48 11.43
C LYS A 10 -7.79 -10.90 9.99
N LEU A 11 -9.00 -10.57 9.52
CA LEU A 11 -9.32 -10.70 8.10
C LEU A 11 -8.52 -9.72 7.24
N TRP A 12 -8.12 -8.55 7.76
CA TRP A 12 -7.50 -7.46 7.00
C TRP A 12 -6.12 -7.02 7.50
N ILE A 13 -5.70 -7.54 8.65
CA ILE A 13 -4.35 -7.37 9.20
C ILE A 13 -3.75 -8.74 9.49
N ALA A 14 -2.43 -8.86 9.44
CA ALA A 14 -1.76 -10.10 9.80
C ALA A 14 -1.82 -10.39 11.31
N GLY A 15 -1.63 -9.33 12.11
CA GLY A 15 -1.62 -9.43 13.57
C GLY A 15 -0.95 -8.21 14.19
N LYS A 16 -0.49 -8.36 15.44
CA LYS A 16 0.13 -7.25 16.19
C LYS A 16 1.64 -7.21 16.04
N THR A 17 2.26 -8.31 15.60
CA THR A 17 3.71 -8.49 15.60
C THR A 17 4.29 -8.64 14.20
N ILE A 18 5.61 -8.44 14.08
CA ILE A 18 6.34 -8.71 12.84
C ILE A 18 6.22 -10.18 12.44
N ASP A 19 6.25 -11.09 13.41
CA ASP A 19 6.19 -12.52 13.14
C ASP A 19 4.83 -12.91 12.54
N ASP A 20 3.73 -12.27 12.98
CA ASP A 20 2.41 -12.41 12.33
C ASP A 20 2.47 -11.97 10.85
N ALA A 21 3.09 -10.83 10.56
CA ALA A 21 3.24 -10.31 9.20
C ALA A 21 4.06 -11.24 8.32
N LEU A 22 5.15 -11.78 8.88
CA LEU A 22 6.04 -12.72 8.23
C LEU A 22 5.35 -14.06 7.91
N ILE A 23 4.53 -14.59 8.83
CA ILE A 23 3.69 -15.78 8.58
C ILE A 23 2.71 -15.49 7.44
N SER A 24 1.99 -14.36 7.50
CA SER A 24 1.05 -13.99 6.44
C SER A 24 1.73 -13.76 5.08
N ALA A 25 2.98 -13.32 5.05
CA ALA A 25 3.73 -13.19 3.80
C ALA A 25 4.04 -14.56 3.20
N LYS A 26 4.46 -15.54 4.02
CA LYS A 26 4.67 -16.92 3.56
C LYS A 26 3.38 -17.55 3.01
N GLU A 27 2.26 -17.35 3.69
CA GLU A 27 0.95 -17.78 3.21
C GLU A 27 0.65 -17.18 1.83
N ALA A 28 0.87 -15.87 1.63
CA ALA A 28 0.65 -15.23 0.32
C ALA A 28 1.43 -15.94 -0.80
N TYR A 29 2.71 -16.26 -0.57
CA TYR A 29 3.54 -17.00 -1.53
C TYR A 29 3.04 -18.41 -1.82
N GLN A 30 2.58 -19.14 -0.81
CA GLN A 30 1.99 -20.47 -0.99
C GLN A 30 0.78 -20.44 -1.94
N PHE A 31 0.06 -19.33 -1.97
CA PHE A 31 -1.06 -19.10 -2.88
C PHE A 31 -0.67 -18.38 -4.18
N GLY A 32 0.62 -18.31 -4.52
CA GLY A 32 1.11 -17.70 -5.76
C GLY A 32 1.02 -16.18 -5.80
N ARG A 33 0.91 -15.51 -4.64
CA ARG A 33 0.86 -14.06 -4.49
C ARG A 33 2.18 -13.53 -3.95
N HIS A 34 2.54 -12.31 -4.31
CA HIS A 34 3.63 -11.59 -3.65
C HIS A 34 3.15 -10.91 -2.36
N ALA A 35 4.09 -10.52 -1.50
CA ALA A 35 3.80 -9.87 -0.23
C ALA A 35 4.41 -8.46 -0.15
N ILE A 36 3.59 -7.49 0.26
CA ILE A 36 3.99 -6.13 0.62
C ILE A 36 3.67 -5.93 2.11
N ILE A 37 4.68 -5.95 2.97
CA ILE A 37 4.47 -5.76 4.42
C ILE A 37 4.41 -4.28 4.76
N ASN A 38 3.43 -3.88 5.57
CA ASN A 38 3.25 -2.51 6.04
C ASN A 38 3.05 -2.47 7.56
N LYS A 39 3.88 -1.69 8.26
CA LYS A 39 3.67 -1.40 9.69
C LYS A 39 2.54 -0.38 9.86
N LEU A 40 1.62 -0.64 10.77
CA LEU A 40 0.52 0.27 11.12
C LEU A 40 0.98 1.33 12.13
N GLY A 41 0.58 2.57 11.90
CA GLY A 41 0.99 3.76 12.64
C GLY A 41 1.34 4.87 11.66
N GLU A 42 1.24 6.13 12.06
CA GLU A 42 1.57 7.31 11.26
C GLU A 42 1.99 8.42 12.26
N TYR A 43 2.66 9.47 11.80
CA TYR A 43 2.99 10.66 12.59
C TYR A 43 3.80 10.38 13.86
N HIS A 44 4.86 9.56 13.76
CA HIS A 44 5.76 9.35 14.90
C HIS A 44 6.52 10.64 15.21
N THR A 45 6.46 11.09 16.47
CA THR A 45 7.11 12.34 16.92
C THR A 45 8.27 12.09 17.87
N SER A 46 8.48 10.84 18.32
CA SER A 46 9.57 10.47 19.21
C SER A 46 10.68 9.69 18.47
N LYS A 47 11.94 10.00 18.79
CA LYS A 47 13.09 9.24 18.27
C LYS A 47 13.02 7.76 18.64
N LYS A 48 12.43 7.43 19.79
CA LYS A 48 12.25 6.04 20.24
C LYS A 48 11.35 5.26 19.29
N GLU A 49 10.15 5.76 18.98
CA GLU A 49 9.21 5.08 18.07
C GLU A 49 9.75 4.95 16.65
N ILE A 50 10.49 5.97 16.18
CA ILE A 50 11.17 5.93 14.89
C ILE A 50 12.26 4.85 14.89
N ASN A 51 13.13 4.83 15.90
CA ASN A 51 14.18 3.81 16.01
C ASN A 51 13.61 2.38 16.09
N GLU A 52 12.54 2.18 16.86
CA GLU A 52 11.83 0.90 16.90
C GLU A 52 11.31 0.53 15.50
N THR A 53 10.64 1.47 14.81
CA THR A 53 10.14 1.28 13.44
C THR A 53 11.24 0.94 12.44
N MET A 54 12.39 1.61 12.53
CA MET A 54 13.57 1.33 11.73
C MET A 54 14.07 -0.10 11.94
N GLN A 55 14.17 -0.55 13.20
CA GLN A 55 14.56 -1.92 13.53
C GLN A 55 13.58 -2.95 12.97
N GLU A 56 12.28 -2.66 12.96
CA GLU A 56 11.29 -3.56 12.37
C GLU A 56 11.47 -3.70 10.86
N TYR A 57 11.64 -2.59 10.13
CA TYR A 57 11.89 -2.64 8.69
C TYR A 57 13.15 -3.44 8.36
N GLN A 58 14.23 -3.24 9.14
CA GLN A 58 15.45 -4.03 8.99
C GLN A 58 15.22 -5.53 9.23
N LYS A 59 14.44 -5.90 10.25
CA LYS A 59 14.10 -7.31 10.54
C LYS A 59 13.30 -7.93 9.40
N ILE A 60 12.33 -7.20 8.85
CA ILE A 60 11.51 -7.65 7.71
C ILE A 60 12.38 -7.88 6.48
N VAL A 61 13.23 -6.90 6.13
CA VAL A 61 14.13 -6.97 4.97
C VAL A 61 15.07 -8.18 5.08
N LYS A 62 15.72 -8.36 6.25
CA LYS A 62 16.59 -9.52 6.50
C LYS A 62 15.83 -10.85 6.40
N SER A 63 14.56 -10.88 6.79
CA SER A 63 13.72 -12.09 6.73
C SER A 63 13.38 -12.47 5.29
N PHE A 64 13.04 -11.52 4.41
CA PHE A 64 12.84 -11.81 2.99
C PHE A 64 14.11 -12.36 2.32
N LYS A 65 15.28 -11.77 2.64
CA LYS A 65 16.58 -12.29 2.18
C LYS A 65 16.81 -13.72 2.66
N LYS A 66 16.60 -14.00 3.95
CA LYS A 66 16.79 -15.34 4.54
C LYS A 66 15.90 -16.40 3.89
N TRP A 67 14.68 -16.05 3.50
CA TRP A 67 13.77 -16.98 2.84
C TRP A 67 14.04 -17.13 1.34
N ASN A 68 14.94 -16.32 0.77
CA ASN A 68 15.19 -16.22 -0.66
C ASN A 68 13.91 -15.96 -1.47
N ILE A 69 13.05 -15.06 -0.96
CA ILE A 69 11.80 -14.68 -1.63
C ILE A 69 11.81 -13.19 -1.94
N ARG A 70 11.33 -12.83 -3.14
CA ARG A 70 11.13 -11.44 -3.55
C ARG A 70 9.94 -10.84 -2.82
N GLY A 71 10.21 -10.09 -1.75
CA GLY A 71 9.23 -9.32 -0.98
C GLY A 71 9.28 -7.83 -1.23
N ALA A 72 8.29 -7.13 -0.69
CA ALA A 72 8.25 -5.69 -0.65
C ALA A 72 7.86 -5.17 0.74
N ILE A 73 8.27 -3.94 1.04
CA ILE A 73 7.78 -3.17 2.19
C ILE A 73 7.10 -1.90 1.71
N SER A 74 6.12 -1.42 2.48
CA SER A 74 5.54 -0.08 2.34
C SER A 74 5.98 0.77 3.51
N VAL A 75 6.57 1.92 3.21
CA VAL A 75 7.08 2.87 4.20
C VAL A 75 6.27 4.15 4.12
N LYS A 76 5.85 4.65 5.29
CA LYS A 76 5.20 5.95 5.42
C LYS A 76 6.23 6.99 5.89
N PRO A 77 6.42 8.11 5.17
CA PRO A 77 7.37 9.16 5.56
C PRO A 77 7.26 9.60 7.02
N THR A 78 6.04 9.79 7.53
CA THR A 78 5.82 10.26 8.91
C THR A 78 6.19 9.24 9.98
N GLN A 79 6.26 7.94 9.64
CA GLN A 79 6.71 6.91 10.58
C GLN A 79 8.22 6.91 10.80
N ILE A 80 8.98 7.49 9.88
CA ILE A 80 10.45 7.41 9.85
C ILE A 80 11.13 8.78 9.99
N GLY A 81 10.39 9.79 10.44
CA GLY A 81 10.95 11.06 10.91
C GLY A 81 10.51 12.31 10.16
N LEU A 82 9.61 12.21 9.16
CA LEU A 82 9.13 13.41 8.46
C LEU A 82 8.49 14.42 9.41
N SER A 83 7.76 13.96 10.42
CA SER A 83 7.14 14.81 11.44
C SER A 83 8.13 15.47 12.41
N ILE A 84 9.42 15.07 12.39
CA ILE A 84 10.48 15.68 13.21
C ILE A 84 11.29 16.67 12.37
N SER A 85 11.86 16.20 11.25
CA SER A 85 12.59 17.05 10.31
C SER A 85 12.86 16.29 9.00
N GLN A 86 13.01 17.04 7.90
CA GLN A 86 13.42 16.49 6.62
C GLN A 86 14.76 15.73 6.71
N LYS A 87 15.73 16.25 7.48
CA LYS A 87 17.04 15.59 7.67
C LYS A 87 16.91 14.22 8.34
N GLU A 88 16.09 14.10 9.38
CA GLU A 88 15.86 12.83 10.07
C GLU A 88 15.20 11.81 9.12
N TYR A 89 14.18 12.27 8.39
CA TYR A 89 13.50 11.46 7.38
C TYR A 89 14.48 10.93 6.32
N TYR A 90 15.31 11.79 5.73
CA TYR A 90 16.25 11.41 4.67
C TYR A 90 17.26 10.38 5.16
N ASN A 91 17.87 10.62 6.33
CA ASN A 91 18.85 9.71 6.91
C ASN A 91 18.26 8.33 7.22
N ASN A 92 17.01 8.28 7.70
CA ASN A 92 16.34 7.03 8.00
C ASN A 92 15.89 6.31 6.72
N PHE A 93 15.36 7.03 5.74
CA PHE A 93 14.97 6.44 4.47
C PHE A 93 16.18 5.85 3.73
N GLU A 94 17.33 6.55 3.71
CA GLU A 94 18.57 6.07 3.09
C GLU A 94 19.00 4.71 3.66
N LYS A 95 18.96 4.55 4.98
CA LYS A 95 19.28 3.26 5.64
C LYS A 95 18.33 2.16 5.21
N ILE A 96 17.01 2.43 5.18
CA ILE A 96 16.02 1.44 4.75
C ILE A 96 16.25 1.01 3.30
N ILE A 97 16.39 1.97 2.38
CA ILE A 97 16.49 1.65 0.95
C ILE A 97 17.82 0.97 0.62
N HIS A 98 18.90 1.32 1.31
CA HIS A 98 20.19 0.65 1.22
C HIS A 98 20.08 -0.83 1.63
N ASP A 99 19.56 -1.11 2.84
CA ASP A 99 19.37 -2.46 3.36
C ASP A 99 18.44 -3.29 2.45
N ALA A 100 17.37 -2.67 1.95
CA ALA A 100 16.43 -3.30 1.03
C ALA A 100 17.08 -3.64 -0.31
N SER A 101 17.92 -2.76 -0.85
CA SER A 101 18.64 -2.97 -2.11
C SER A 101 19.57 -4.19 -2.04
N ILE A 102 20.39 -4.29 -0.99
CA ILE A 102 21.31 -5.43 -0.74
C ILE A 102 20.55 -6.75 -0.50
N SER A 103 19.28 -6.65 -0.16
CA SER A 103 18.39 -7.79 0.10
C SER A 103 17.43 -8.08 -1.05
N HIS A 104 17.52 -7.33 -2.17
CA HIS A 104 16.61 -7.39 -3.31
C HIS A 104 15.12 -7.21 -2.94
N VAL A 105 14.83 -6.51 -1.86
CA VAL A 105 13.47 -6.18 -1.40
C VAL A 105 13.02 -4.89 -2.08
N PHE A 106 11.77 -4.85 -2.55
CA PHE A 106 11.20 -3.64 -3.13
C PHE A 106 10.67 -2.71 -2.04
N VAL A 107 10.89 -1.40 -2.18
CA VAL A 107 10.36 -0.39 -1.27
C VAL A 107 9.30 0.45 -1.98
N TRP A 108 8.12 0.52 -1.39
CA TRP A 108 7.09 1.46 -1.78
C TRP A 108 7.03 2.61 -0.77
N LEU A 109 7.13 3.84 -1.26
CA LEU A 109 6.73 5.03 -0.52
C LEU A 109 5.22 5.18 -0.59
N ASP A 110 4.56 4.99 0.55
CA ASP A 110 3.14 5.25 0.67
C ASP A 110 2.88 6.76 0.71
N MET A 111 1.85 7.19 -0.02
CA MET A 111 1.42 8.58 -0.04
C MET A 111 0.40 8.83 1.09
N GLU A 112 0.76 9.73 1.99
CA GLU A 112 -0.05 10.13 3.15
C GLU A 112 -1.06 11.24 2.78
N SER A 113 -1.42 12.13 3.71
CA SER A 113 -2.28 13.28 3.42
C SER A 113 -1.62 14.24 2.42
N SER A 114 -2.43 15.13 1.85
CA SER A 114 -1.96 16.10 0.84
C SER A 114 -0.84 17.01 1.34
N GLU A 115 -0.74 17.25 2.64
CA GLU A 115 0.31 18.06 3.27
C GLU A 115 1.71 17.45 3.15
N HIS A 116 1.82 16.13 2.93
CA HIS A 116 3.09 15.40 2.81
C HIS A 116 3.42 15.01 1.37
N THR A 117 2.59 15.43 0.39
CA THR A 117 2.76 14.98 -1.00
C THR A 117 4.07 15.45 -1.60
N ASP A 118 4.43 16.72 -1.39
CA ASP A 118 5.65 17.31 -1.94
C ASP A 118 6.90 16.67 -1.32
N ASP A 119 6.95 16.53 0.01
CA ASP A 119 8.06 15.86 0.71
C ASP A 119 8.27 14.42 0.20
N THR A 120 7.17 13.70 -0.06
CA THR A 120 7.19 12.31 -0.53
C THR A 120 7.65 12.19 -1.99
N ILE A 121 7.37 13.19 -2.83
CA ILE A 121 7.87 13.23 -4.21
C ILE A 121 9.35 13.61 -4.22
N GLU A 122 9.76 14.56 -3.39
CA GLU A 122 11.15 15.05 -3.32
C GLU A 122 12.13 13.94 -2.92
N ILE A 123 11.82 13.21 -1.85
CA ILE A 123 12.61 12.05 -1.41
C ILE A 123 12.63 10.95 -2.48
N TYR A 124 11.53 10.71 -3.19
CA TYR A 124 11.52 9.73 -4.26
C TYR A 124 12.51 10.12 -5.36
N ASN A 125 12.44 11.36 -5.83
CA ASN A 125 13.35 11.88 -6.87
C ASN A 125 14.82 11.82 -6.42
N THR A 126 15.10 12.12 -5.16
CA THR A 126 16.45 12.09 -4.58
C THR A 126 17.07 10.69 -4.62
N PHE A 127 16.27 9.65 -4.36
CA PHE A 127 16.75 8.27 -4.22
C PHE A 127 16.53 7.41 -5.47
N PHE A 128 15.60 7.75 -6.35
CA PHE A 128 15.23 6.93 -7.50
C PHE A 128 16.39 6.70 -8.47
N SER A 129 17.25 7.71 -8.70
CA SER A 129 18.43 7.58 -9.56
C SER A 129 19.49 6.60 -9.02
N LYS A 130 19.46 6.30 -7.72
CA LYS A 130 20.41 5.41 -7.04
C LYS A 130 19.85 4.00 -6.79
N TYR A 131 18.53 3.85 -6.76
CA TYR A 131 17.86 2.63 -6.30
C TYR A 131 16.72 2.19 -7.23
N GLU A 132 16.95 1.17 -8.05
CA GLU A 132 15.98 0.67 -9.04
C GLU A 132 14.72 0.01 -8.45
N ARG A 133 14.77 -0.44 -7.18
CA ARG A 133 13.67 -1.17 -6.50
C ARG A 133 12.86 -0.26 -5.58
N LEU A 134 12.60 0.94 -6.07
CA LEU A 134 11.85 1.99 -5.38
C LEU A 134 10.62 2.42 -6.21
N GLY A 135 9.46 2.45 -5.56
CA GLY A 135 8.22 2.96 -6.14
C GLY A 135 7.50 3.93 -5.21
N ILE A 136 6.59 4.73 -5.77
CA ILE A 136 5.82 5.75 -5.04
C ILE A 136 4.32 5.59 -5.32
N ALA A 137 3.49 5.82 -4.31
CA ALA A 137 2.04 5.84 -4.48
C ALA A 137 1.54 7.21 -4.97
N LEU A 138 0.52 7.21 -5.83
CA LEU A 138 -0.19 8.42 -6.27
C LEU A 138 -1.70 8.26 -6.11
N GLN A 139 -2.37 9.34 -5.69
CA GLN A 139 -3.75 9.32 -5.22
C GLN A 139 -4.71 9.93 -6.25
N ALA A 140 -5.55 9.10 -6.87
CA ALA A 140 -6.45 9.55 -7.91
C ALA A 140 -7.53 10.56 -7.45
N ASN A 141 -7.77 10.72 -6.15
CA ASN A 141 -8.69 11.74 -5.64
C ASN A 141 -8.10 13.15 -5.62
N LEU A 142 -6.78 13.35 -5.73
CA LEU A 142 -6.20 14.68 -5.75
C LEU A 142 -6.19 15.25 -7.18
N LYS A 143 -6.49 16.54 -7.31
CA LYS A 143 -6.52 17.24 -8.61
C LYS A 143 -5.13 17.42 -9.22
N ARG A 144 -4.09 17.51 -8.37
CA ARG A 144 -2.68 17.66 -8.78
C ARG A 144 -2.06 16.42 -9.43
N THR A 145 -2.61 15.24 -9.13
CA THR A 145 -1.94 13.95 -9.40
C THR A 145 -1.68 13.66 -10.87
N GLU A 146 -2.43 14.24 -11.81
CA GLU A 146 -2.12 14.06 -13.23
C GLU A 146 -0.80 14.73 -13.63
N ASN A 147 -0.53 15.92 -13.10
CA ASN A 147 0.73 16.62 -13.34
C ASN A 147 1.87 15.88 -12.65
N ASP A 148 1.71 15.55 -11.36
CA ASP A 148 2.73 14.78 -10.62
C ASP A 148 3.04 13.44 -11.32
N LEU A 149 2.01 12.77 -11.88
CA LEU A 149 2.19 11.54 -12.65
C LEU A 149 2.99 11.78 -13.93
N HIS A 150 2.74 12.87 -14.65
CA HIS A 150 3.50 13.20 -15.86
C HIS A 150 4.97 13.41 -15.54
N ASP A 151 5.27 14.26 -14.55
CA ASP A 151 6.64 14.59 -14.14
C ASP A 151 7.40 13.34 -13.68
N LEU A 152 6.76 12.50 -12.84
CA LEU A 152 7.37 11.25 -12.37
C LEU A 152 7.61 10.24 -13.51
N LEU A 153 6.74 10.19 -14.52
CA LEU A 153 6.93 9.30 -15.66
C LEU A 153 8.09 9.72 -16.56
N GLU A 154 8.47 11.01 -16.59
CA GLU A 154 9.63 11.48 -17.36
C GLU A 154 10.95 10.90 -16.85
N ILE A 155 11.06 10.73 -15.53
CA ILE A 155 12.23 10.09 -14.93
C ILE A 155 12.13 8.56 -14.89
N GLY A 156 11.02 7.98 -15.36
CA GLY A 156 10.81 6.52 -15.39
C GLY A 156 10.30 5.92 -14.08
N ALA A 157 9.66 6.72 -13.23
CA ALA A 157 9.18 6.30 -11.91
C ALA A 157 8.24 5.08 -11.96
N LYS A 158 8.27 4.30 -10.87
CA LYS A 158 7.38 3.17 -10.62
C LYS A 158 6.21 3.62 -9.76
N ILE A 159 5.03 3.64 -10.36
CA ILE A 159 3.85 4.24 -9.73
C ILE A 159 2.91 3.17 -9.19
N ARG A 160 2.50 3.31 -7.93
CA ARG A 160 1.34 2.62 -7.37
C ARG A 160 0.13 3.55 -7.42
N LEU A 161 -0.84 3.27 -8.29
CA LEU A 161 -2.04 4.08 -8.40
C LEU A 161 -3.11 3.62 -7.40
N ILE A 162 -3.49 4.50 -6.48
CA ILE A 162 -4.55 4.30 -5.47
C ILE A 162 -5.66 5.34 -5.64
N LYS A 163 -6.83 5.12 -5.01
CA LYS A 163 -7.90 6.13 -5.00
C LYS A 163 -7.63 7.30 -4.05
N GLY A 164 -6.80 7.11 -3.03
CA GLY A 164 -6.63 8.03 -1.91
C GLY A 164 -7.47 7.61 -0.69
N ALA A 165 -6.89 7.76 0.50
CA ALA A 165 -7.47 7.25 1.76
C ALA A 165 -7.76 8.35 2.80
N TYR A 166 -7.32 9.59 2.53
CA TYR A 166 -7.42 10.73 3.44
C TYR A 166 -8.61 11.61 3.09
N ARG A 167 -9.13 12.31 4.11
CA ARG A 167 -10.23 13.28 3.95
C ARG A 167 -9.64 14.63 3.61
N GLU A 168 -9.68 14.96 2.32
CA GLU A 168 -9.06 16.18 1.80
C GLU A 168 -10.08 17.28 1.50
N ASN A 169 -9.63 18.53 1.42
CA ASN A 169 -10.47 19.67 1.05
C ASN A 169 -10.98 19.53 -0.41
N ALA A 170 -12.22 19.93 -0.69
CA ALA A 170 -12.81 19.87 -2.04
C ALA A 170 -12.11 20.79 -3.07
N ARG A 171 -11.39 21.81 -2.60
CA ARG A 171 -10.55 22.67 -3.45
C ARG A 171 -9.45 21.85 -4.13
N ILE A 172 -8.83 20.92 -3.39
CA ILE A 172 -7.68 20.12 -3.87
C ILE A 172 -8.04 18.67 -4.25
N SER A 173 -9.24 18.19 -3.88
CA SER A 173 -9.64 16.79 -4.08
C SER A 173 -11.04 16.63 -4.68
N PHE A 174 -11.19 15.59 -5.51
CA PHE A 174 -12.48 15.07 -5.96
C PHE A 174 -13.20 14.40 -4.79
N LYS A 175 -14.49 14.73 -4.58
CA LYS A 175 -15.25 14.27 -3.41
C LYS A 175 -16.19 13.11 -3.72
N THR A 176 -16.67 13.01 -4.95
CA THR A 176 -17.62 11.95 -5.31
C THR A 176 -16.87 10.70 -5.77
N LYS A 177 -17.46 9.52 -5.49
CA LYS A 177 -16.92 8.25 -5.99
C LYS A 177 -16.78 8.27 -7.52
N LYS A 178 -17.75 8.86 -8.22
CA LYS A 178 -17.78 8.94 -9.68
C LYS A 178 -16.57 9.70 -10.23
N ASP A 179 -16.26 10.85 -9.63
CA ASP A 179 -15.14 11.68 -10.08
C ASP A 179 -13.80 11.03 -9.78
N VAL A 180 -13.65 10.42 -8.59
CA VAL A 180 -12.43 9.68 -8.23
C VAL A 180 -12.23 8.46 -9.13
N ASP A 181 -13.28 7.69 -9.42
CA ASP A 181 -13.21 6.55 -10.33
C ASP A 181 -12.84 6.99 -11.76
N TYR A 182 -13.44 8.09 -12.24
CA TYR A 182 -13.14 8.66 -13.54
C TYR A 182 -11.67 9.06 -13.64
N ASN A 183 -11.17 9.80 -12.64
CA ASN A 183 -9.78 10.23 -12.63
C ASN A 183 -8.82 9.04 -12.48
N TYR A 184 -9.15 8.04 -11.65
CA TYR A 184 -8.36 6.80 -11.55
C TYR A 184 -8.23 6.12 -12.92
N VAL A 185 -9.33 5.98 -13.66
CA VAL A 185 -9.30 5.37 -15.00
C VAL A 185 -8.52 6.24 -15.99
N LYS A 186 -8.59 7.58 -15.88
CA LYS A 186 -7.79 8.51 -16.69
C LYS A 186 -6.29 8.29 -16.45
N LEU A 187 -5.85 8.34 -15.20
CA LEU A 187 -4.45 8.14 -14.78
C LEU A 187 -3.95 6.73 -15.14
N MET A 188 -4.77 5.70 -14.94
CA MET A 188 -4.44 4.32 -15.33
C MET A 188 -4.19 4.20 -16.84
N LYS A 189 -4.98 4.88 -17.69
CA LYS A 189 -4.73 4.89 -19.13
C LYS A 189 -3.39 5.57 -19.48
N ILE A 190 -3.00 6.61 -18.74
CA ILE A 190 -1.69 7.25 -18.90
C ILE A 190 -0.59 6.25 -18.55
N LEU A 191 -0.69 5.54 -17.43
CA LEU A 191 0.27 4.49 -17.04
C LEU A 191 0.42 3.39 -18.11
N PHE A 192 -0.69 2.87 -18.65
CA PHE A 192 -0.60 1.86 -19.72
C PHE A 192 0.07 2.39 -21.00
N LYS A 193 -0.09 3.67 -21.33
CA LYS A 193 0.54 4.27 -22.51
C LYS A 193 2.02 4.60 -22.28
N LYS A 194 2.33 5.24 -21.15
CA LYS A 194 3.62 5.90 -20.91
C LYS A 194 4.48 5.24 -19.83
N GLY A 195 3.88 4.53 -18.87
CA GLY A 195 4.59 3.89 -17.77
C GLY A 195 5.48 2.73 -18.20
N ASN A 196 6.53 2.47 -17.42
CA ASN A 196 7.44 1.34 -17.60
C ASN A 196 6.98 0.13 -16.77
N GLU A 197 6.88 0.34 -15.46
CA GLU A 197 6.42 -0.63 -14.47
C GLU A 197 5.52 0.09 -13.46
N PHE A 198 4.37 -0.47 -13.13
CA PHE A 198 3.42 0.17 -12.21
C PHE A 198 2.52 -0.84 -11.50
N ALA A 199 1.83 -0.38 -10.47
CA ALA A 199 0.85 -1.17 -9.74
C ALA A 199 -0.54 -0.53 -9.79
N ILE A 200 -1.54 -1.37 -10.03
CA ILE A 200 -2.96 -1.01 -9.97
C ILE A 200 -3.51 -1.49 -8.64
N ALA A 201 -3.50 -0.60 -7.64
CA ALA A 201 -3.92 -0.90 -6.28
C ALA A 201 -5.40 -0.53 -6.07
N THR A 202 -6.28 -1.51 -6.26
CA THR A 202 -7.74 -1.32 -6.17
C THR A 202 -8.49 -2.63 -5.96
N HIS A 203 -9.66 -2.55 -5.33
CA HIS A 203 -10.62 -3.67 -5.18
C HIS A 203 -11.85 -3.52 -6.09
N ASP A 204 -11.85 -2.49 -6.94
CA ASP A 204 -12.95 -2.16 -7.83
C ASP A 204 -12.92 -3.05 -9.09
N VAL A 205 -13.88 -3.97 -9.17
CA VAL A 205 -13.95 -4.99 -10.23
C VAL A 205 -14.00 -4.37 -11.62
N LYS A 206 -14.70 -3.25 -11.78
CA LYS A 206 -14.81 -2.58 -13.08
C LYS A 206 -13.46 -2.02 -13.53
N ILE A 207 -12.69 -1.45 -12.60
CA ILE A 207 -11.34 -0.94 -12.88
C ILE A 207 -10.39 -2.10 -13.20
N ILE A 208 -10.45 -3.20 -12.44
CA ILE A 208 -9.63 -4.40 -12.68
C ILE A 208 -9.92 -5.02 -14.06
N GLN A 209 -11.19 -5.13 -14.45
CA GLN A 209 -11.57 -5.59 -15.79
C GLN A 209 -11.06 -4.65 -16.87
N LYS A 210 -11.13 -3.33 -16.65
CA LYS A 210 -10.61 -2.34 -17.60
C LYS A 210 -9.08 -2.43 -17.73
N ALA A 211 -8.36 -2.65 -16.64
CA ALA A 211 -6.91 -2.87 -16.66
C ALA A 211 -6.54 -4.13 -17.47
N GLN A 212 -7.25 -5.26 -17.27
CA GLN A 212 -7.06 -6.47 -18.07
C GLN A 212 -7.35 -6.25 -19.56
N TYR A 213 -8.32 -5.39 -19.90
CA TYR A 213 -8.57 -5.02 -21.29
C TYR A 213 -7.44 -4.15 -21.87
N LEU A 214 -6.98 -3.16 -21.12
CA LEU A 214 -5.87 -2.29 -21.53
C LEU A 214 -4.57 -3.07 -21.69
N SER A 215 -4.30 -4.07 -20.85
CA SER A 215 -3.08 -4.88 -20.94
C SER A 215 -2.99 -5.71 -22.22
N LYS A 216 -4.12 -6.04 -22.85
CA LYS A 216 -4.13 -6.68 -24.18
C LYS A 216 -3.64 -5.73 -25.27
N LYS A 217 -3.90 -4.43 -25.13
CA LYS A 217 -3.49 -3.39 -26.07
C LYS A 217 -2.08 -2.85 -25.78
N TYR A 218 -1.72 -2.77 -24.51
CA TYR A 218 -0.45 -2.22 -24.05
C TYR A 218 0.25 -3.26 -23.16
N PRO A 219 1.20 -4.05 -23.68
CA PRO A 219 1.87 -5.12 -22.94
C PRO A 219 2.94 -4.58 -21.99
N LYS A 220 2.52 -3.76 -21.01
CA LYS A 220 3.38 -3.18 -19.96
C LYS A 220 3.57 -4.17 -18.81
N LYS A 221 4.67 -4.01 -18.06
CA LYS A 221 4.87 -4.72 -16.79
C LYS A 221 4.01 -4.06 -15.72
N PHE A 222 3.08 -4.78 -15.12
CA PHE A 222 2.29 -4.27 -14.01
C PHE A 222 1.78 -5.38 -13.10
N GLU A 223 1.41 -4.99 -11.88
CA GLU A 223 0.79 -5.88 -10.91
C GLU A 223 -0.54 -5.33 -10.38
N PHE A 224 -1.41 -6.25 -9.96
CA PHE A 224 -2.58 -5.90 -9.16
C PHE A 224 -2.22 -5.99 -7.67
N GLN A 225 -2.54 -4.94 -6.92
CA GLN A 225 -2.30 -4.91 -5.49
C GLN A 225 -3.62 -4.85 -4.72
N PHE A 226 -3.77 -5.76 -3.76
CA PHE A 226 -4.94 -5.88 -2.91
C PHE A 226 -4.54 -5.79 -1.45
N LEU A 227 -5.33 -5.12 -0.63
CA LEU A 227 -5.25 -5.32 0.82
C LEU A 227 -5.54 -6.80 1.16
N LYS A 228 -4.80 -7.35 2.13
CA LYS A 228 -5.00 -8.70 2.68
C LYS A 228 -6.47 -8.96 3.01
N GLY A 229 -6.97 -10.14 2.61
CA GLY A 229 -8.32 -10.61 2.87
C GLY A 229 -9.42 -9.93 2.07
N LEU A 230 -9.09 -9.02 1.16
CA LEU A 230 -10.05 -8.39 0.27
C LEU A 230 -9.96 -8.97 -1.13
N ARG A 231 -11.13 -9.33 -1.67
CA ARG A 231 -11.28 -9.88 -3.03
C ARG A 231 -10.51 -11.18 -3.22
N GLU A 232 -10.43 -12.01 -2.19
CA GLU A 232 -9.77 -13.33 -2.26
C GLU A 232 -10.33 -14.16 -3.41
N GLU A 233 -11.62 -14.01 -3.73
CA GLU A 233 -12.30 -14.67 -4.85
C GLU A 233 -11.74 -14.29 -6.23
N LEU A 234 -11.10 -13.12 -6.38
CA LEU A 234 -10.60 -12.64 -7.67
C LEU A 234 -9.13 -13.01 -7.92
N LYS A 235 -8.35 -13.22 -6.86
CA LYS A 235 -6.89 -13.36 -6.95
C LYS A 235 -6.47 -14.62 -7.74
N PRO A 236 -7.05 -15.82 -7.51
CA PRO A 236 -6.69 -17.01 -8.27
C PRO A 236 -6.92 -16.87 -9.78
N ASP A 237 -8.02 -16.24 -10.18
CA ASP A 237 -8.33 -16.01 -11.60
C ASP A 237 -7.34 -15.06 -12.27
N LEU A 238 -6.88 -14.02 -11.57
CA LEU A 238 -5.85 -13.11 -12.07
C LEU A 238 -4.50 -13.83 -12.23
N ILE A 239 -4.12 -14.66 -11.25
CA ILE A 239 -2.88 -15.46 -11.31
C ILE A 239 -2.95 -16.48 -12.45
N LYS A 240 -4.09 -17.17 -12.64
CA LYS A 240 -4.31 -18.10 -13.76
C LYS A 240 -4.15 -17.41 -15.12
N LYS A 241 -4.57 -16.14 -15.21
CA LYS A 241 -4.35 -15.26 -16.36
C LYS A 241 -2.94 -14.67 -16.46
N LYS A 242 -2.00 -15.14 -15.62
CA LYS A 242 -0.58 -14.74 -15.58
C LYS A 242 -0.33 -13.29 -15.16
N PHE A 243 -1.30 -12.64 -14.50
CA PHE A 243 -1.04 -11.36 -13.85
C PHE A 243 -0.27 -11.57 -12.54
N VAL A 244 0.64 -10.64 -12.24
CA VAL A 244 1.25 -10.55 -10.90
C VAL A 244 0.21 -10.00 -9.94
N VAL A 245 0.04 -10.67 -8.80
CA VAL A 245 -0.89 -10.30 -7.74
C VAL A 245 -0.12 -10.18 -6.43
N SER A 246 -0.29 -9.05 -5.76
CA SER A 246 0.43 -8.70 -4.54
C SER A 246 -0.55 -8.37 -3.42
N ASP A 247 -0.31 -8.94 -2.24
CA ASP A 247 -1.05 -8.63 -1.02
C ASP A 247 -0.33 -7.57 -0.21
N TYR A 248 -1.01 -6.46 0.05
CA TYR A 248 -0.63 -5.46 1.05
C TYR A 248 -1.08 -5.97 2.42
N ILE A 249 -0.11 -6.24 3.29
CA ILE A 249 -0.23 -6.97 4.56
C ILE A 249 0.08 -6.00 5.70
N PRO A 250 -0.96 -5.39 6.31
CA PRO A 250 -0.79 -4.52 7.45
C PRO A 250 -0.58 -5.34 8.73
N TYR A 251 0.27 -4.86 9.62
CA TYR A 251 0.44 -5.43 10.97
C TYR A 251 0.74 -4.33 12.00
N GLY A 252 0.58 -4.64 13.28
CA GLY A 252 0.95 -3.74 14.37
C GLY A 252 -0.19 -3.45 15.33
N VAL A 253 0.15 -2.79 16.44
CA VAL A 253 -0.80 -2.48 17.53
C VAL A 253 -1.84 -1.43 17.13
N ASN A 254 -1.55 -0.58 16.15
CA ASN A 254 -2.43 0.48 15.66
C ASN A 254 -3.50 -0.02 14.66
N TRP A 255 -4.07 -1.20 14.92
CA TRP A 255 -4.97 -1.89 14.00
C TRP A 255 -6.40 -1.37 13.98
N LEU A 256 -6.88 -0.77 15.08
CA LEU A 256 -8.28 -0.41 15.23
C LEU A 256 -8.71 0.69 14.25
N PRO A 257 -8.02 1.85 14.12
CA PRO A 257 -8.40 2.89 13.16
C PRO A 257 -8.34 2.38 11.71
N TYR A 258 -7.34 1.56 11.39
CA TYR A 258 -7.24 0.92 10.09
C TYR A 258 -8.44 0.01 9.80
N SER A 259 -8.78 -0.87 10.74
CA SER A 259 -9.87 -1.85 10.58
C SER A 259 -11.24 -1.19 10.49
N ILE A 260 -11.49 -0.13 11.25
CA ILE A 260 -12.74 0.64 11.18
C ILE A 260 -12.94 1.23 9.77
N ARG A 261 -11.88 1.76 9.13
CA ARG A 261 -11.96 2.24 7.75
C ARG A 261 -12.36 1.12 6.79
N ARG A 262 -11.76 -0.07 6.93
CA ARG A 262 -12.07 -1.25 6.10
C ARG A 262 -13.50 -1.75 6.28
N ILE A 263 -14.03 -1.68 7.49
CA ILE A 263 -15.43 -2.05 7.76
C ILE A 263 -16.39 -1.07 7.08
N LYS A 264 -16.16 0.24 7.22
CA LYS A 264 -17.02 1.28 6.60
C LYS A 264 -17.05 1.21 5.07
N GLU A 265 -15.98 0.73 4.45
CA GLU A 265 -15.88 0.57 2.99
C GLU A 265 -16.74 -0.60 2.43
N ARG A 266 -17.32 -1.46 3.28
CA ARG A 266 -18.16 -2.59 2.84
C ARG A 266 -19.48 -2.68 3.61
N LYS A 267 -20.60 -2.44 2.93
CA LYS A 267 -21.97 -2.65 3.48
C LYS A 267 -22.18 -4.05 4.09
N ARG A 268 -21.60 -5.09 3.48
CA ARG A 268 -21.67 -6.48 3.98
C ARG A 268 -20.94 -6.70 5.33
N ASN A 269 -19.97 -5.85 5.67
CA ASN A 269 -19.23 -5.94 6.94
C ASN A 269 -19.96 -5.25 8.10
N ILE A 270 -20.84 -4.28 7.80
CA ILE A 270 -21.73 -3.67 8.81
C ILE A 270 -22.70 -4.72 9.36
N LEU A 271 -23.19 -5.62 8.50
CA LEU A 271 -24.02 -6.77 8.90
C LEU A 271 -23.27 -7.75 9.82
N LEU A 272 -21.96 -7.96 9.60
CA LEU A 272 -21.11 -8.81 10.47
C LEU A 272 -20.94 -8.22 11.89
N LEU A 273 -20.88 -6.89 12.03
CA LEU A 273 -20.90 -6.24 13.34
C LEU A 273 -22.26 -6.40 14.03
N GLY A 274 -23.37 -6.25 13.28
CA GLY A 274 -24.72 -6.47 13.79
C GLY A 274 -24.95 -7.89 14.30
N SER A 275 -24.53 -8.91 13.53
CA SER A 275 -24.66 -10.31 13.95
C SER A 275 -23.80 -10.66 15.17
N SER A 276 -22.60 -10.08 15.29
CA SER A 276 -21.73 -10.31 16.45
C SER A 276 -22.28 -9.69 17.73
N LEU A 277 -23.04 -8.59 17.65
CA LEU A 277 -23.70 -7.95 18.80
C LEU A 277 -24.94 -8.73 19.24
N ILE A 278 -25.71 -9.28 18.29
CA ILE A 278 -26.87 -10.14 18.55
C ILE A 278 -26.44 -11.46 19.23
N GLN A 279 -25.27 -11.99 18.86
CA GLN A 279 -24.73 -13.19 19.48
C GLN A 279 -24.16 -12.95 20.90
N SER A 280 -23.71 -11.72 21.21
CA SER A 280 -23.25 -11.35 22.56
C SER A 280 -24.36 -10.97 23.54
N HIS A 281 -25.61 -10.90 23.09
CA HIS A 281 -26.80 -10.68 23.94
C HIS A 281 -27.66 -11.94 24.10
N ARG A 282 -27.12 -13.11 23.75
CA ARG A 282 -27.73 -14.44 23.97
C ARG A 282 -26.97 -15.28 25.00
N VAL A 283 -26.21 -14.64 25.90
CA VAL A 283 -25.63 -15.27 27.10
C VAL A 283 -26.13 -14.51 28.30
#